data_AF-A0A2A5WT74-F1
#
_entry.id   AF-A0A2A5WT74-F1
#
_cell.length_a   1.000
_cell.length_b   1.000
_cell.length_c   1.000
_cell.angle_alpha   90.00
_cell.angle_beta   90.00
_cell.angle_gamma   90.00
#
_symmetry.space_group_name_H-M   'P 1'
#
loop_
_entity.id
_entity.type
_entity.pdbx_description
1 polymer ?
#
loop_
_entity_poly.entity_id
_entity_poly.type
_entity_poly.pdbx_seq_one_letter_code
_entity_poly.pdbx_strand_id
1 'polypeptide(L)'
;MSAFWSLQRKSLQPDKSLPARSHATPGSLQPPPPVEALELELGVELHPLAHPRVPNNDGLQNRIRTVRRELSHQLGFTIPSVQIQRTLGPPVDAFRINVHGESLVTRKTHEEDIGSSSLVLESLARVIIDHAYRLLTQDQIDMKIEMLRSTHASHINDYIPENLTPRTIHQVACRVLWQHVPVLNFETLILTLIEATGPDLEDDSVNDLSQMTRMSLRALLGFSPIAEDRDSAYGEASVAPVITLSLALESYLSTEPASTRVCRQIREQFTAHTQPTQHTGQLAALITRSDLQSKIRDIVALMDR
;
A
#
# COMPACT_ATOMS: atom_id res chain seq x y z
N MET A 1 72.78 -29.68 -22.09
CA MET A 1 71.66 -30.28 -22.84
C MET A 1 70.51 -29.29 -22.88
N SER A 2 70.43 -28.45 -23.91
CA SER A 2 69.28 -27.58 -24.18
C SER A 2 69.32 -27.18 -25.65
N ALA A 3 68.70 -28.00 -26.50
CA ALA A 3 68.61 -27.75 -27.93
C ALA A 3 67.46 -26.78 -28.19
N PHE A 4 67.83 -25.53 -28.48
CA PHE A 4 66.98 -24.47 -28.99
C PHE A 4 66.99 -24.63 -30.53
N TRP A 5 65.87 -24.99 -31.13
CA TRP A 5 65.72 -25.03 -32.59
C TRP A 5 64.47 -24.28 -33.02
N SER A 6 64.72 -23.15 -33.67
CA SER A 6 63.80 -22.37 -34.48
C SER A 6 63.34 -23.16 -35.71
N LEU A 7 62.04 -23.19 -35.99
CA LEU A 7 61.52 -23.66 -37.28
C LEU A 7 60.34 -22.82 -37.75
N GLN A 8 60.62 -22.07 -38.81
CA GLN A 8 59.78 -21.74 -39.97
C GLN A 8 58.26 -21.79 -39.80
N ARG A 9 57.63 -20.61 -39.86
CA ARG A 9 56.22 -20.46 -40.25
C ARG A 9 56.07 -20.86 -41.72
N LYS A 10 55.59 -22.08 -41.97
CA LYS A 10 55.04 -22.50 -43.26
C LYS A 10 53.65 -21.87 -43.38
N SER A 11 53.44 -21.04 -44.41
CA SER A 11 52.16 -20.40 -44.68
C SER A 11 51.08 -21.44 -45.00
N LEU A 12 50.13 -21.62 -44.07
CA LEU A 12 48.87 -22.31 -44.33
C LEU A 12 47.86 -21.26 -44.78
N GLN A 13 47.43 -21.36 -46.04
CA GLN A 13 46.31 -20.60 -46.57
C GLN A 13 45.05 -20.93 -45.76
N PRO A 14 44.22 -19.94 -45.38
CA PRO A 14 43.05 -20.20 -44.58
C PRO A 14 42.01 -20.98 -45.39
N ASP A 15 41.66 -22.15 -44.86
CA ASP A 15 40.56 -22.98 -45.29
C ASP A 15 39.25 -22.17 -45.30
N LYS A 16 38.59 -22.13 -46.45
CA LYS A 16 37.43 -21.28 -46.72
C LYS A 16 36.15 -22.06 -46.41
N SER A 17 35.94 -22.40 -45.15
CA SER A 17 34.65 -22.95 -44.66
C SER A 17 34.62 -23.09 -43.13
N LEU A 18 34.70 -21.98 -42.42
CA LEU A 18 34.14 -21.87 -41.06
C LEU A 18 32.82 -21.12 -41.17
N PRO A 19 31.69 -21.63 -40.64
CA PRO A 19 30.50 -20.81 -40.53
C PRO A 19 30.86 -19.58 -39.69
N ALA A 20 30.51 -18.40 -40.19
CA ALA A 20 30.72 -17.15 -39.49
C ALA A 20 30.25 -17.33 -38.04
N ARG A 21 31.17 -17.17 -37.09
CA ARG A 21 30.78 -16.97 -35.70
C ARG A 21 29.86 -15.76 -35.73
N SER A 22 28.57 -16.01 -35.49
CA SER A 22 27.60 -14.98 -35.17
C SER A 22 28.26 -14.09 -34.11
N HIS A 23 28.53 -12.84 -34.47
CA HIS A 23 28.75 -11.82 -33.48
C HIS A 23 27.45 -11.76 -32.69
N ALA A 24 27.41 -12.43 -31.53
CA ALA A 24 26.41 -12.14 -30.53
C ALA A 24 26.61 -10.67 -30.18
N THR A 25 25.71 -9.81 -30.68
CA THR A 25 25.55 -8.44 -30.22
C THR A 25 25.56 -8.50 -28.69
N PRO A 26 26.39 -7.69 -27.99
CA PRO A 26 26.32 -7.60 -26.54
C PRO A 26 24.86 -7.37 -26.18
N GLY A 27 24.29 -8.31 -25.43
CA GLY A 27 22.84 -8.48 -25.29
C GLY A 27 22.18 -7.13 -25.07
N SER A 28 21.26 -6.77 -25.96
CA SER A 28 20.31 -5.70 -25.69
C SER A 28 19.66 -6.08 -24.36
N LEU A 29 20.01 -5.38 -23.28
CA LEU A 29 19.31 -5.49 -22.01
C LEU A 29 17.88 -5.06 -22.30
N GLN A 30 17.03 -6.03 -22.62
CA GLN A 30 15.60 -5.80 -22.69
C GLN A 30 15.23 -5.28 -21.31
N PRO A 31 14.56 -4.11 -21.21
CA PRO A 31 14.13 -3.63 -19.92
C PRO A 31 13.32 -4.74 -19.24
N PRO A 32 13.52 -4.94 -17.92
CA PRO A 32 12.77 -5.95 -17.19
C PRO A 32 11.28 -5.75 -17.47
N PRO A 33 10.50 -6.84 -17.60
CA PRO A 33 9.07 -6.73 -17.81
C PRO A 33 8.46 -5.86 -16.71
N PRO A 34 7.44 -5.04 -17.03
CA PRO A 34 6.78 -4.22 -16.03
C PRO A 34 6.23 -5.11 -14.91
N VAL A 35 6.54 -4.73 -13.67
CA VAL A 35 6.00 -5.41 -12.49
C VAL A 35 4.53 -5.03 -12.36
N GLU A 36 3.67 -6.03 -12.27
CA GLU A 36 2.23 -5.80 -12.11
C GLU A 36 1.93 -5.27 -10.71
N ALA A 37 1.03 -4.28 -10.63
CA ALA A 37 0.75 -3.59 -9.38
C ALA A 37 0.01 -4.49 -8.37
N LEU A 38 -0.86 -5.39 -8.85
CA LEU A 38 -1.60 -6.35 -8.05
C LEU A 38 -1.60 -7.73 -8.71
N GLU A 39 -1.15 -8.73 -7.97
CA GLU A 39 -1.16 -10.13 -8.42
C GLU A 39 -1.81 -11.03 -7.38
N LEU A 40 -2.55 -12.02 -7.86
CA LEU A 40 -3.15 -13.09 -7.08
C LEU A 40 -2.65 -14.43 -7.63
N GLU A 41 -1.74 -15.06 -6.90
CA GLU A 41 -1.27 -16.40 -7.19
C GLU A 41 -2.18 -17.42 -6.50
N LEU A 42 -2.70 -18.37 -7.27
CA LEU A 42 -3.54 -19.45 -6.77
C LEU A 42 -2.79 -20.77 -6.76
N GLY A 43 -2.89 -21.50 -5.65
CA GLY A 43 -2.51 -22.90 -5.57
C GLY A 43 -3.37 -23.77 -6.50
N VAL A 44 -2.85 -24.95 -6.81
CA VAL A 44 -3.45 -25.85 -7.81
C VAL A 44 -4.90 -26.21 -7.49
N GLU A 45 -5.26 -26.39 -6.21
CA GLU A 45 -6.63 -26.73 -5.81
C GLU A 45 -7.61 -25.54 -5.94
N LEU A 46 -7.09 -24.31 -5.99
CA LEU A 46 -7.87 -23.09 -6.14
C LEU A 46 -7.98 -22.64 -7.61
N HIS A 47 -7.25 -23.26 -8.55
CA HIS A 47 -7.38 -22.97 -9.98
C HIS A 47 -8.81 -23.02 -10.54
N PRO A 48 -9.70 -23.94 -10.11
CA PRO A 48 -11.09 -23.97 -10.55
C PRO A 48 -11.86 -22.67 -10.25
N LEU A 49 -11.51 -21.94 -9.19
CA LEU A 49 -12.13 -20.64 -8.85
C LEU A 49 -11.92 -19.60 -9.96
N ALA A 50 -10.80 -19.70 -10.68
CA ALA A 50 -10.46 -18.81 -11.77
C ALA A 50 -11.06 -19.23 -13.13
N HIS A 51 -11.87 -20.30 -13.19
CA HIS A 51 -12.51 -20.74 -14.43
C HIS A 51 -14.02 -20.45 -14.44
N PRO A 52 -14.56 -19.86 -15.54
CA PRO A 52 -15.96 -19.46 -15.65
C PRO A 52 -16.94 -20.63 -15.90
N ARG A 53 -16.54 -21.88 -15.62
CA ARG A 53 -17.31 -23.10 -15.94
C ARG A 53 -17.95 -23.79 -14.73
N VAL A 54 -17.88 -23.18 -13.55
CA VAL A 54 -18.60 -23.65 -12.36
C VAL A 54 -20.02 -23.04 -12.37
N PRO A 55 -21.10 -23.85 -12.38
CA PRO A 55 -22.48 -23.34 -12.32
C PRO A 55 -22.70 -22.50 -11.05
N ASN A 56 -23.42 -21.38 -11.14
CA ASN A 56 -23.72 -20.42 -10.05
C ASN A 56 -22.54 -19.57 -9.53
N ASN A 57 -21.40 -19.54 -10.22
CA ASN A 57 -20.30 -18.65 -9.88
C ASN A 57 -20.02 -17.75 -11.08
N ASP A 58 -20.27 -16.44 -10.95
CA ASP A 58 -19.90 -15.43 -11.98
C ASP A 58 -18.38 -15.40 -12.26
N GLY A 59 -17.59 -16.26 -11.63
CA GLY A 59 -16.15 -16.39 -11.78
C GLY A 59 -15.44 -15.43 -10.85
N LEU A 60 -14.33 -15.88 -10.26
CA LEU A 60 -13.49 -15.06 -9.38
C LEU A 60 -13.11 -13.72 -10.03
N GLN A 61 -12.87 -13.70 -11.36
CA GLN A 61 -12.56 -12.47 -12.09
C GLN A 61 -13.66 -11.41 -12.05
N ASN A 62 -14.93 -11.78 -12.23
CA ASN A 62 -16.03 -10.82 -12.16
C ASN A 62 -16.24 -10.31 -10.75
N ARG A 63 -16.13 -11.20 -9.74
CA ARG A 63 -16.19 -10.79 -8.34
C ARG A 63 -15.05 -9.85 -7.96
N ILE A 64 -13.82 -10.12 -8.44
CA ILE A 64 -12.68 -9.21 -8.29
C ILE A 64 -12.97 -7.86 -8.95
N ARG A 65 -13.55 -7.83 -10.15
CA ARG A 65 -13.93 -6.57 -10.81
C ARG A 65 -14.95 -5.78 -9.97
N THR A 66 -15.92 -6.46 -9.35
CA THR A 66 -16.90 -5.83 -8.46
C THR A 66 -16.23 -5.26 -7.21
N VAL A 67 -15.41 -6.06 -6.51
CA VAL A 67 -14.63 -5.60 -5.34
C VAL A 67 -13.76 -4.40 -5.72
N ARG A 68 -13.08 -4.47 -6.87
CA ARG A 68 -12.22 -3.40 -7.36
C ARG A 68 -12.99 -2.11 -7.62
N ARG A 69 -14.18 -2.19 -8.22
CA ARG A 69 -15.06 -1.04 -8.46
C ARG A 69 -15.53 -0.44 -7.15
N GLU A 70 -15.98 -1.27 -6.22
CA GLU A 70 -16.43 -0.85 -4.90
C GLU A 70 -15.31 -0.13 -4.14
N LEU A 71 -14.13 -0.74 -4.07
CA LEU A 71 -12.97 -0.12 -3.42
C LEU A 71 -12.47 1.13 -4.14
N SER A 72 -12.57 1.20 -5.47
CA SER A 72 -12.24 2.43 -6.21
C SER A 72 -13.19 3.57 -5.82
N HIS A 73 -14.48 3.26 -5.69
CA HIS A 73 -15.47 4.19 -5.20
C HIS A 73 -15.24 4.57 -3.75
N GLN A 74 -14.86 3.65 -2.86
CA GLN A 74 -14.66 3.92 -1.44
C GLN A 74 -13.36 4.66 -1.14
N LEU A 75 -12.28 4.38 -1.87
CA LEU A 75 -10.96 4.97 -1.65
C LEU A 75 -10.76 6.27 -2.45
N GLY A 76 -11.56 6.48 -3.49
CA GLY A 76 -11.54 7.68 -4.31
C GLY A 76 -10.51 7.67 -5.44
N PHE A 77 -9.90 6.54 -5.77
CA PHE A 77 -9.00 6.41 -6.93
C PHE A 77 -9.19 5.05 -7.61
N THR A 78 -8.77 4.94 -8.87
CA THR A 78 -8.92 3.68 -9.61
C THR A 78 -7.93 2.64 -9.10
N ILE A 79 -8.45 1.51 -8.60
CA ILE A 79 -7.62 0.37 -8.24
C ILE A 79 -7.13 -0.34 -9.52
N PRO A 80 -5.82 -0.65 -9.64
CA PRO A 80 -5.26 -1.29 -10.83
C PRO A 80 -5.80 -2.70 -11.03
N SER A 81 -5.64 -3.23 -12.25
CA SER A 81 -6.10 -4.60 -12.54
C SER A 81 -5.36 -5.61 -11.67
N VAL A 82 -6.09 -6.66 -11.24
CA VAL A 82 -5.53 -7.77 -10.48
C VAL A 82 -5.25 -8.90 -11.45
N GLN A 83 -3.98 -9.25 -11.61
CA GLN A 83 -3.58 -10.37 -12.45
C GLN A 83 -3.70 -11.68 -11.67
N ILE A 84 -4.45 -12.64 -12.21
CA ILE A 84 -4.58 -13.96 -11.59
C ILE A 84 -3.54 -14.88 -12.21
N GLN A 85 -2.56 -15.30 -11.41
CA GLN A 85 -1.54 -16.24 -11.80
C GLN A 85 -1.87 -17.66 -11.32
N ARG A 86 -1.63 -18.63 -12.19
CA ARG A 86 -1.80 -20.07 -11.95
C ARG A 86 -0.43 -20.76 -11.88
N THR A 87 0.46 -20.17 -11.09
CA THR A 87 1.87 -20.56 -11.01
C THR A 87 2.09 -21.47 -9.80
N LEU A 88 3.06 -22.39 -9.87
CA LEU A 88 3.40 -23.36 -8.80
C LEU A 88 4.09 -22.71 -7.57
N GLY A 89 3.83 -21.43 -7.29
CA GLY A 89 4.46 -20.66 -6.22
C GLY A 89 3.89 -20.96 -4.82
N PRO A 90 2.60 -20.73 -4.57
CA PRO A 90 1.97 -21.05 -3.29
C PRO A 90 1.73 -22.56 -3.11
N PRO A 91 1.56 -23.02 -1.86
CA PRO A 91 1.05 -24.37 -1.57
C PRO A 91 -0.24 -24.69 -2.35
N VAL A 92 -0.51 -25.98 -2.58
CA VAL A 92 -1.64 -26.43 -3.42
C VAL A 92 -3.00 -25.94 -2.91
N ASP A 93 -3.12 -25.84 -1.59
CA ASP A 93 -4.28 -25.42 -0.80
C ASP A 93 -4.24 -23.94 -0.42
N ALA A 94 -3.37 -23.12 -1.02
CA ALA A 94 -3.14 -21.74 -0.60
C ALA A 94 -3.23 -20.74 -1.74
N PHE A 95 -3.43 -19.47 -1.40
CA PHE A 95 -3.25 -18.36 -2.32
C PHE A 95 -2.27 -17.33 -1.76
N ARG A 96 -1.68 -16.53 -2.64
CA ARG A 96 -0.79 -15.44 -2.30
C ARG A 96 -1.19 -14.17 -3.04
N ILE A 97 -1.13 -13.03 -2.35
CA ILE A 97 -1.39 -11.72 -2.92
C ILE A 97 -0.09 -10.91 -2.92
N ASN A 98 0.30 -10.43 -4.10
CA ASN A 98 1.47 -9.58 -4.27
C ASN A 98 1.03 -8.15 -4.62
N VAL A 99 1.78 -7.18 -4.11
CA VAL A 99 1.69 -5.77 -4.51
C VAL A 99 3.05 -5.33 -5.01
N HIS A 100 3.12 -4.88 -6.26
CA HIS A 100 4.40 -4.50 -6.91
C HIS A 100 5.49 -5.58 -6.78
N GLY A 101 5.10 -6.85 -6.95
CA GLY A 101 6.00 -8.01 -6.86
C GLY A 101 6.40 -8.42 -5.44
N GLU A 102 5.95 -7.72 -4.40
CA GLU A 102 6.17 -8.11 -3.00
C GLU A 102 5.01 -8.94 -2.48
N SER A 103 5.31 -10.15 -1.97
CA SER A 103 4.33 -11.03 -1.35
C SER A 103 3.91 -10.51 0.02
N LEU A 104 2.72 -9.92 0.12
CA LEU A 104 2.20 -9.35 1.37
C LEU A 104 1.45 -10.37 2.22
N VAL A 105 0.71 -11.27 1.58
CA VAL A 105 -0.11 -12.28 2.26
C VAL A 105 0.03 -13.61 1.53
N THR A 106 0.27 -14.68 2.29
CA THR A 106 0.05 -16.07 1.83
C THR A 106 -0.88 -16.72 2.84
N ARG A 107 -2.03 -17.22 2.38
CA ARG A 107 -3.06 -17.81 3.24
C ARG A 107 -3.46 -19.18 2.70
N LYS A 108 -3.54 -20.16 3.60
CA LYS A 108 -4.08 -21.49 3.32
C LYS A 108 -5.61 -21.45 3.37
N THR A 109 -6.22 -22.24 2.52
CA THR A 109 -7.66 -22.45 2.42
C THR A 109 -7.98 -23.80 3.03
N HIS A 110 -8.97 -23.85 3.92
CA HIS A 110 -9.45 -25.11 4.47
C HIS A 110 -10.32 -25.85 3.45
N GLU A 111 -10.46 -27.17 3.58
CA GLU A 111 -11.20 -28.01 2.61
C GLU A 111 -12.62 -27.50 2.32
N GLU A 112 -13.30 -26.93 3.32
CA GLU A 112 -14.64 -26.35 3.19
C GLU A 112 -14.70 -25.12 2.28
N ASP A 113 -13.59 -24.39 2.15
CA ASP A 113 -13.50 -23.11 1.44
C ASP A 113 -12.86 -23.21 0.05
N ILE A 114 -12.33 -24.37 -0.36
CA ILE A 114 -11.63 -24.56 -1.65
C ILE A 114 -12.52 -24.20 -2.86
N GLY A 115 -13.85 -24.34 -2.72
CA GLY A 115 -14.84 -23.95 -3.73
C GLY A 115 -15.38 -22.51 -3.60
N SER A 116 -15.03 -21.80 -2.53
CA SER A 116 -15.53 -20.46 -2.23
C SER A 116 -14.52 -19.39 -2.61
N SER A 117 -14.95 -18.41 -3.40
CA SER A 117 -14.12 -17.23 -3.69
C SER A 117 -14.18 -16.18 -2.57
N SER A 118 -15.03 -16.35 -1.56
CA SER A 118 -15.28 -15.32 -0.54
C SER A 118 -14.03 -15.03 0.31
N LEU A 119 -13.34 -16.05 0.79
CA LEU A 119 -12.10 -15.89 1.58
C LEU A 119 -11.00 -15.17 0.77
N VAL A 120 -10.86 -15.52 -0.50
CA VAL A 120 -9.88 -14.90 -1.42
C VAL A 120 -10.22 -13.43 -1.64
N LEU A 121 -11.49 -13.11 -1.85
CA LEU A 121 -11.95 -11.74 -2.11
C LEU A 121 -11.86 -10.85 -0.88
N GLU A 122 -12.23 -11.36 0.29
CA GLU A 122 -12.10 -10.65 1.55
C GLU A 122 -10.64 -10.32 1.84
N SER A 123 -9.75 -11.31 1.66
CA SER A 123 -8.31 -11.11 1.84
C SER A 123 -7.74 -10.12 0.81
N LEU A 124 -8.18 -10.19 -0.45
CA LEU A 124 -7.78 -9.25 -1.49
C LEU A 124 -8.24 -7.82 -1.16
N ALA A 125 -9.50 -7.66 -0.75
CA ALA A 125 -10.04 -6.37 -0.37
C ALA A 125 -9.26 -5.76 0.80
N ARG A 126 -8.95 -6.58 1.82
CA ARG A 126 -8.15 -6.16 2.96
C ARG A 126 -6.76 -5.67 2.55
N VAL A 127 -6.06 -6.44 1.73
CA VAL A 127 -4.73 -6.05 1.22
C VAL A 127 -4.80 -4.76 0.40
N ILE A 128 -5.82 -4.60 -0.46
CA ILE A 128 -5.99 -3.36 -1.24
C ILE A 128 -6.22 -2.16 -0.32
N ILE A 129 -7.02 -2.29 0.73
CA ILE A 129 -7.29 -1.20 1.68
C ILE A 129 -6.04 -0.85 2.48
N ASP A 130 -5.33 -1.86 2.99
CA ASP A 130 -4.16 -1.66 3.85
C ASP A 130 -2.96 -1.12 3.07
N HIS A 131 -2.88 -1.41 1.78
CA HIS A 131 -1.79 -0.99 0.90
C HIS A 131 -2.24 -0.03 -0.21
N ALA A 132 -3.39 0.64 -0.05
CA ALA A 132 -3.95 1.57 -1.03
C ALA A 132 -2.95 2.67 -1.42
N TYR A 133 -2.16 3.15 -0.45
CA TYR A 133 -1.13 4.17 -0.67
C TYR A 133 -0.03 3.74 -1.66
N ARG A 134 0.21 2.43 -1.83
CA ARG A 134 1.17 1.89 -2.82
C ARG A 134 0.56 1.79 -4.21
N LEU A 135 -0.76 1.72 -4.31
CA LEU A 135 -1.50 1.52 -5.56
C LEU A 135 -1.84 2.83 -6.26
N LEU A 136 -1.86 3.94 -5.52
CA LEU A 136 -2.07 5.27 -6.08
C LEU A 136 -0.85 5.68 -6.91
N THR A 137 -1.04 5.97 -8.20
CA THR A 137 0.02 6.44 -9.11
C THR A 137 -0.05 7.95 -9.33
N GLN A 138 1.06 8.53 -9.78
CA GLN A 138 1.10 9.94 -10.16
C GLN A 138 0.18 10.26 -11.35
N ASP A 139 0.10 9.37 -12.34
CA ASP A 139 -0.81 9.54 -13.49
C ASP A 139 -2.29 9.69 -13.07
N GLN A 140 -2.72 8.97 -12.01
CA GLN A 140 -4.07 9.12 -11.47
C GLN A 140 -4.28 10.49 -10.82
N ILE A 141 -3.24 11.07 -10.21
CA ILE A 141 -3.28 12.43 -9.67
C ILE A 141 -3.36 13.45 -10.80
N ASP A 142 -2.54 13.30 -11.84
CA ASP A 142 -2.56 14.20 -13.00
C ASP A 142 -3.92 14.19 -13.70
N MET A 143 -4.50 13.00 -13.91
CA MET A 143 -5.86 12.86 -14.47
C MET A 143 -6.90 13.57 -13.59
N LYS A 144 -6.80 13.45 -12.26
CA LYS A 144 -7.71 14.12 -11.32
C LYS A 144 -7.55 15.63 -11.29
N ILE A 145 -6.32 16.13 -11.40
CA ILE A 145 -6.06 17.57 -11.52
C ILE A 145 -6.71 18.11 -12.79
N GLU A 146 -6.58 17.41 -13.91
CA GLU A 146 -7.17 17.83 -15.18
C GLU A 146 -8.70 17.80 -15.13
N MET A 147 -9.30 16.78 -14.50
CA MET A 147 -10.74 16.77 -14.22
C MET A 147 -11.18 17.98 -13.39
N LEU A 148 -10.42 18.35 -12.35
CA LEU A 148 -10.76 19.53 -11.54
C LEU A 148 -10.58 20.86 -12.29
N ARG A 149 -9.58 20.98 -13.17
CA ARG A 149 -9.41 22.19 -14.02
C ARG A 149 -10.63 22.46 -14.87
N SER A 150 -11.34 21.43 -15.30
CA SER A 150 -12.57 21.59 -16.08
C SER A 150 -13.69 22.31 -15.31
N THR A 151 -13.68 22.26 -13.98
CA THR A 151 -14.72 22.86 -13.11
C THR A 151 -14.22 24.11 -12.38
N HIS A 152 -12.96 24.12 -11.92
CA HIS A 152 -12.39 25.15 -11.04
C HIS A 152 -11.02 25.67 -11.55
N ALA A 153 -10.94 26.05 -12.83
CA ALA A 153 -9.68 26.45 -13.48
C ALA A 153 -8.93 27.61 -12.78
N SER A 154 -9.64 28.64 -12.28
CA SER A 154 -9.00 29.81 -11.66
C SER A 154 -8.20 29.43 -10.41
N HIS A 155 -8.83 28.69 -9.50
CA HIS A 155 -8.20 28.29 -8.24
C HIS A 155 -7.03 27.32 -8.42
N ILE A 156 -7.01 26.54 -9.51
CA ILE A 156 -6.00 25.51 -9.73
C ILE A 156 -4.78 26.07 -10.45
N ASN A 157 -4.99 26.90 -11.48
CA ASN A 157 -3.88 27.43 -12.29
C ASN A 157 -2.99 28.41 -11.51
N ASP A 158 -3.55 29.09 -10.50
CA ASP A 158 -2.81 30.02 -9.65
C ASP A 158 -1.85 29.31 -8.67
N TYR A 159 -2.06 28.02 -8.39
CA TYR A 159 -1.29 27.27 -7.39
C TYR A 159 -0.51 26.07 -7.96
N ILE A 160 -1.01 25.43 -9.03
CA ILE A 160 -0.39 24.26 -9.66
C ILE A 160 0.14 24.67 -11.04
N PRO A 161 1.46 24.53 -11.33
CA PRO A 161 2.47 23.77 -10.58
C PRO A 161 3.38 24.59 -9.66
N GLU A 162 3.27 25.92 -9.62
CA GLU A 162 4.28 26.78 -9.00
C GLU A 162 4.43 26.61 -7.49
N ASN A 163 3.30 26.48 -6.77
CA ASN A 163 3.28 26.33 -5.31
C ASN A 163 3.01 24.88 -4.88
N LEU A 164 2.24 24.14 -5.67
CA LEU A 164 1.88 22.75 -5.40
C LEU A 164 2.18 21.87 -6.62
N THR A 165 3.23 21.05 -6.50
CA THR A 165 3.58 20.10 -7.56
C THR A 165 2.70 18.84 -7.50
N PRO A 166 2.40 18.18 -8.64
CA PRO A 166 1.69 16.89 -8.65
C PRO A 166 2.37 15.82 -7.79
N ARG A 167 3.70 15.88 -7.68
CA ARG A 167 4.48 15.00 -6.81
C ARG A 167 4.16 15.23 -5.33
N THR A 168 4.10 16.49 -4.88
CA THR A 168 3.73 16.82 -3.49
C THR A 168 2.32 16.36 -3.18
N ILE A 169 1.37 16.59 -4.10
CA ILE A 169 -0.03 16.15 -3.97
C ILE A 169 -0.10 14.62 -3.86
N HIS A 170 0.63 13.90 -4.71
CA HIS A 170 0.73 12.44 -4.64
C HIS A 170 1.29 11.96 -3.30
N GLN A 171 2.36 12.57 -2.81
CA GLN A 171 2.96 12.22 -1.51
C GLN A 171 2.00 12.44 -0.34
N VAL A 172 1.28 13.57 -0.32
CA VAL A 172 0.26 13.84 0.70
C VAL A 172 -0.86 12.81 0.60
N ALA A 173 -1.39 12.55 -0.59
CA ALA A 173 -2.47 11.58 -0.80
C ALA A 173 -2.05 10.17 -0.34
N CYS A 174 -0.82 9.74 -0.63
CA CYS A 174 -0.26 8.49 -0.12
C CYS A 174 -0.21 8.46 1.41
N ARG A 175 0.21 9.54 2.07
CA ARG A 175 0.27 9.62 3.54
C ARG A 175 -1.11 9.59 4.18
N VAL A 176 -2.10 10.24 3.56
CA VAL A 176 -3.50 10.22 4.01
C VAL A 176 -4.08 8.80 3.87
N LEU A 177 -3.86 8.14 2.72
CA LEU A 177 -4.28 6.76 2.48
C LEU A 177 -3.59 5.76 3.41
N TRP A 178 -2.31 5.96 3.73
CA TRP A 178 -1.58 5.12 4.67
C TRP A 178 -2.19 5.17 6.08
N GLN A 179 -2.90 6.24 6.42
CA GLN A 179 -3.67 6.36 7.66
C GLN A 179 -5.14 5.92 7.49
N HIS A 180 -5.43 5.16 6.43
CA HIS A 180 -6.72 4.63 6.05
C HIS A 180 -7.82 5.67 5.84
N VAL A 181 -7.45 6.92 5.54
CA VAL A 181 -8.43 7.96 5.16
C VAL A 181 -8.59 7.96 3.65
N PRO A 182 -9.80 7.72 3.11
CA PRO A 182 -10.06 7.78 1.68
C PRO A 182 -9.82 9.16 1.07
N VAL A 183 -9.42 9.19 -0.20
CA VAL A 183 -9.25 10.41 -1.02
C VAL A 183 -10.43 10.60 -1.99
N LEU A 184 -11.64 10.38 -1.48
CA LEU A 184 -12.92 10.47 -2.18
C LEU A 184 -13.14 11.85 -2.81
N ASN A 185 -12.95 12.90 -2.00
CA ASN A 185 -13.14 14.27 -2.43
C ASN A 185 -11.79 14.90 -2.76
N PHE A 186 -11.36 14.71 -4.01
CA PHE A 186 -10.10 15.27 -4.49
C PHE A 186 -10.13 16.81 -4.52
N GLU A 187 -11.30 17.42 -4.71
CA GLU A 187 -11.48 18.87 -4.64
C GLU A 187 -11.16 19.39 -3.24
N THR A 188 -11.75 18.78 -2.19
CA THR A 188 -11.44 19.13 -0.80
C THR A 188 -9.97 18.90 -0.46
N LEU A 189 -9.38 17.82 -0.97
CA LEU A 189 -7.94 17.56 -0.80
C LEU A 189 -7.12 18.73 -1.36
N ILE A 190 -7.39 19.15 -2.60
CA ILE A 190 -6.65 20.24 -3.25
C ILE A 190 -6.91 21.58 -2.58
N LEU A 191 -8.16 21.91 -2.25
CA LEU A 191 -8.49 23.18 -1.58
C LEU A 191 -7.84 23.28 -0.19
N THR A 192 -7.84 22.17 0.58
CA THR A 192 -7.16 22.14 1.88
C THR A 192 -5.65 22.31 1.71
N LEU A 193 -5.07 21.72 0.67
CA LEU A 193 -3.65 21.91 0.36
C LEU A 193 -3.35 23.35 -0.03
N ILE A 194 -4.16 23.97 -0.89
CA ILE A 194 -4.01 25.38 -1.30
C ILE A 194 -4.08 26.30 -0.07
N GLU A 195 -5.07 26.11 0.80
CA GLU A 195 -5.24 26.91 2.02
C GLU A 195 -4.06 26.74 3.00
N ALA A 196 -3.53 25.53 3.11
CA ALA A 196 -2.38 25.24 3.96
C ALA A 196 -1.03 25.66 3.33
N THR A 197 -1.00 25.85 2.01
CA THR A 197 0.18 26.30 1.24
C THR A 197 0.24 27.83 1.26
N GLY A 198 0.68 28.37 2.39
CA GLY A 198 1.10 29.77 2.49
C GLY A 198 2.46 30.03 1.82
N PRO A 199 2.90 31.29 1.72
CA PRO A 199 4.16 31.68 1.07
C PRO A 199 5.45 31.12 1.71
N ASP A 200 5.38 30.51 2.90
CA ASP A 200 6.55 30.12 3.73
C ASP A 200 6.62 28.59 4.02
N LEU A 201 6.30 27.73 3.05
CA LEU A 201 6.43 26.28 3.26
C LEU A 201 7.91 25.82 3.28
N GLU A 202 8.41 25.48 4.47
CA GLU A 202 9.67 24.76 4.65
C GLU A 202 9.54 23.25 4.34
N ASP A 203 10.66 22.53 4.16
CA ASP A 203 10.70 21.12 3.71
C ASP A 203 10.01 20.10 4.65
N ASP A 204 9.74 20.44 5.92
CA ASP A 204 8.94 19.61 6.86
C ASP A 204 7.42 19.69 6.62
N SER A 205 6.98 20.56 5.71
CA SER A 205 5.58 20.84 5.36
C SER A 205 4.74 19.61 5.01
N VAL A 206 5.29 18.60 4.34
CA VAL A 206 4.47 17.49 3.80
C VAL A 206 3.77 16.72 4.92
N ASN A 207 4.34 16.64 6.12
CA ASN A 207 3.70 15.93 7.24
C ASN A 207 2.54 16.76 7.79
N ASP A 208 2.73 18.06 7.97
CA ASP A 208 1.71 18.97 8.48
C ASP A 208 0.55 19.12 7.49
N LEU A 209 0.86 19.28 6.19
CA LEU A 209 -0.11 19.25 5.10
C LEU A 209 -0.93 17.95 5.14
N SER A 210 -0.27 16.80 5.31
CA SER A 210 -0.97 15.51 5.42
C SER A 210 -1.89 15.45 6.64
N GLN A 211 -1.50 16.02 7.78
CA GLN A 211 -2.33 16.07 8.99
C GLN A 211 -3.56 16.97 8.80
N MET A 212 -3.39 18.15 8.21
CA MET A 212 -4.48 19.09 7.93
C MET A 212 -5.47 18.50 6.94
N THR A 213 -4.99 18.02 5.78
CA THR A 213 -5.82 17.36 4.77
C THR A 213 -6.59 16.19 5.36
N ARG A 214 -5.96 15.40 6.23
CA ARG A 214 -6.61 14.28 6.91
C ARG A 214 -7.76 14.74 7.81
N MET A 215 -7.57 15.79 8.60
CA MET A 215 -8.62 16.33 9.48
C MET A 215 -9.82 16.83 8.67
N SER A 216 -9.57 17.58 7.60
CA SER A 216 -10.62 18.10 6.71
C SER A 216 -11.40 16.97 6.02
N LEU A 217 -10.70 15.96 5.50
CA LEU A 217 -11.35 14.82 4.84
C LEU A 217 -12.14 13.96 5.82
N ARG A 218 -11.64 13.71 7.04
CA ARG A 218 -12.39 12.99 8.07
C ARG A 218 -13.66 13.73 8.48
N ALA A 219 -13.55 15.05 8.70
CA ALA A 219 -14.71 15.88 9.04
C ALA A 219 -15.78 15.85 7.93
N LEU A 220 -15.36 15.91 6.65
CA LEU A 220 -16.27 15.85 5.51
C LEU A 220 -16.95 14.48 5.38
N LEU A 221 -16.20 13.40 5.64
CA LEU A 221 -16.70 12.03 5.48
C LEU A 221 -17.43 11.50 6.71
N GLY A 222 -17.60 12.31 7.76
CA GLY A 222 -18.25 11.89 9.00
C GLY A 222 -17.44 10.91 9.85
N PHE A 223 -16.16 10.68 9.51
CA PHE A 223 -15.27 9.86 10.32
C PHE A 223 -14.95 10.58 11.63
N SER A 224 -15.62 10.16 12.71
CA SER A 224 -15.26 10.57 14.06
C SER A 224 -13.81 10.13 14.35
N PRO A 225 -12.99 10.93 15.08
CA PRO A 225 -11.64 10.54 15.47
C PRO A 225 -11.61 9.31 16.41
N ILE A 226 -12.77 8.83 16.83
CA ILE A 226 -12.97 7.63 17.63
C ILE A 226 -13.20 6.48 16.65
N ALA A 227 -12.25 5.56 16.59
CA ALA A 227 -12.19 4.42 15.69
C ALA A 227 -13.57 3.83 15.35
N GLU A 228 -14.00 4.02 14.11
CA GLU A 228 -15.08 3.21 13.56
C GLU A 228 -14.53 1.81 13.32
N ASP A 229 -15.03 0.91 14.17
CA ASP A 229 -14.86 -0.53 14.07
C ASP A 229 -15.24 -0.97 12.64
N ARG A 230 -14.26 -1.47 11.89
CA ARG A 230 -14.43 -1.77 10.45
C ARG A 230 -15.19 -3.06 10.17
N ASP A 231 -15.81 -3.67 11.18
CA ASP A 231 -16.57 -4.91 11.06
C ASP A 231 -18.11 -4.75 11.12
N SER A 232 -18.66 -3.55 11.32
CA SER A 232 -20.12 -3.39 11.32
C SER A 232 -20.70 -2.97 9.97
N ALA A 233 -20.86 -3.95 9.08
CA ALA A 233 -21.93 -3.90 8.10
C ALA A 233 -23.25 -4.18 8.84
N TYR A 234 -23.99 -3.13 9.17
CA TYR A 234 -25.27 -3.12 9.93
C TYR A 234 -25.17 -3.30 11.45
N GLY A 235 -25.17 -2.20 12.20
CA GLY A 235 -25.57 -2.18 13.61
C GLY A 235 -24.68 -1.33 14.51
N GLU A 236 -25.33 -0.45 15.28
CA GLU A 236 -24.86 0.38 16.42
C GLU A 236 -23.35 0.64 16.58
N ALA A 237 -22.98 1.93 16.51
CA ALA A 237 -21.66 2.44 16.85
C ALA A 237 -21.25 2.02 18.27
N SER A 238 -20.49 0.93 18.36
CA SER A 238 -19.85 0.52 19.60
C SER A 238 -18.66 1.44 19.84
N VAL A 239 -18.76 2.31 20.84
CA VAL A 239 -17.70 3.27 21.18
C VAL A 239 -16.47 2.48 21.63
N ALA A 240 -15.42 2.49 20.80
CA ALA A 240 -14.15 1.88 21.15
C ALA A 240 -13.61 2.48 22.46
N PRO A 241 -13.11 1.66 23.40
CA PRO A 241 -12.52 2.14 24.63
C PRO A 241 -11.27 2.97 24.31
N VAL A 242 -11.31 4.24 24.71
CA VAL A 242 -10.23 5.20 24.51
C VAL A 242 -9.26 5.13 25.68
N ILE A 243 -8.00 4.90 25.39
CA ILE A 243 -6.89 4.97 26.34
C ILE A 243 -6.12 6.26 26.04
N THR A 244 -5.75 7.00 27.07
CA THR A 244 -4.89 8.19 26.94
C THR A 244 -3.60 8.00 27.72
N LEU A 245 -2.55 8.72 27.33
CA LEU A 245 -1.35 8.80 28.15
C LEU A 245 -1.55 9.79 29.29
N SER A 246 -0.88 9.54 30.41
CA SER A 246 -0.80 10.54 31.47
C SER A 246 0.04 11.74 31.01
N LEU A 247 -0.35 12.94 31.41
CA LEU A 247 0.35 14.19 31.07
C LEU A 247 1.85 14.16 31.42
N ALA A 248 2.22 13.46 32.50
CA ALA A 248 3.61 13.28 32.90
C ALA A 248 4.42 12.45 31.88
N LEU A 249 3.82 11.39 31.33
CA LEU A 249 4.44 10.58 30.27
C LEU A 249 4.52 11.34 28.96
N GLU A 250 3.48 12.12 28.62
CA GLU A 250 3.49 12.95 27.41
C GLU A 250 4.60 14.01 27.45
N SER A 251 4.74 14.71 28.58
CA SER A 251 5.80 15.71 28.79
C SER A 251 7.20 15.08 28.70
N TYR A 252 7.37 13.88 29.26
CA TYR A 252 8.63 13.13 29.20
C TYR A 252 8.99 12.70 27.76
N LEU A 253 8.03 12.13 27.02
CA LEU A 253 8.24 11.68 25.64
C LEU A 253 8.43 12.84 24.63
N SER A 254 7.93 14.03 24.97
CA SER A 254 8.13 15.24 24.17
C SER A 254 9.60 15.71 24.25
N THR A 255 10.23 15.57 25.40
CA THR A 255 11.57 16.13 25.70
C THR A 255 12.73 15.14 25.53
N GLU A 256 12.53 13.85 25.82
CA GLU A 256 13.59 12.84 25.76
C GLU A 256 13.24 11.66 24.83
N PRO A 257 14.25 11.01 24.19
CA PRO A 257 14.02 9.74 23.50
C PRO A 257 13.63 8.65 24.50
N ALA A 258 12.59 7.88 24.19
CA ALA A 258 12.05 6.88 25.10
C ALA A 258 13.08 5.79 25.43
N SER A 259 13.47 5.69 26.70
CA SER A 259 14.36 4.61 27.15
C SER A 259 13.66 3.25 27.08
N THR A 260 14.44 2.18 26.90
CA THR A 260 13.91 0.79 26.83
C THR A 260 13.07 0.41 28.06
N ARG A 261 13.39 0.99 29.23
CA ARG A 261 12.63 0.78 30.47
C ARG A 261 11.24 1.44 30.41
N VAL A 262 11.17 2.67 29.89
CA VAL A 262 9.92 3.41 29.74
C VAL A 262 9.03 2.76 28.67
N CYS A 263 9.59 2.33 27.54
CA CYS A 263 8.84 1.57 26.53
C CYS A 263 8.25 0.28 27.10
N ARG A 264 9.02 -0.46 27.91
CA ARG A 264 8.53 -1.69 28.57
C ARG A 264 7.40 -1.41 29.55
N GLN A 265 7.51 -0.34 30.33
CA GLN A 265 6.50 0.03 31.32
C GLN A 265 5.21 0.51 30.65
N ILE A 266 5.32 1.29 29.56
CA ILE A 266 4.18 1.69 28.72
C ILE A 266 3.50 0.44 28.14
N ARG A 267 4.28 -0.56 27.67
CA ARG A 267 3.76 -1.83 27.18
C ARG A 267 2.98 -2.59 28.26
N GLU A 268 3.58 -2.81 29.43
CA GLU A 268 2.93 -3.56 30.51
C GLU A 268 1.62 -2.91 30.96
N GLN A 269 1.60 -1.58 31.05
CA GLN A 269 0.38 -0.86 31.39
C GLN A 269 -0.63 -0.86 30.26
N PHE A 270 -0.23 -0.64 29.01
CA PHE A 270 -1.15 -0.68 27.87
C PHE A 270 -1.78 -2.07 27.73
N THR A 271 -0.96 -3.13 27.72
CA THR A 271 -1.44 -4.52 27.66
C THR A 271 -2.40 -4.84 28.81
N ALA A 272 -2.09 -4.42 30.05
CA ALA A 272 -2.97 -4.64 31.19
C ALA A 272 -4.33 -3.92 31.06
N HIS A 273 -4.38 -2.74 30.42
CA HIS A 273 -5.61 -1.98 30.20
C HIS A 273 -6.38 -2.42 28.95
N THR A 274 -5.73 -3.08 27.98
CA THR A 274 -6.36 -3.65 26.78
C THR A 274 -6.77 -5.13 26.93
N GLN A 275 -6.23 -5.85 27.91
CA GLN A 275 -6.57 -7.26 28.17
C GLN A 275 -8.07 -7.52 28.42
N PRO A 276 -8.82 -6.68 29.17
CA PRO A 276 -10.24 -6.91 29.37
C PRO A 276 -11.09 -6.68 28.10
N THR A 277 -10.61 -5.89 27.13
CA THR A 277 -11.31 -5.59 25.87
C THR A 277 -10.99 -6.56 24.74
N GLN A 278 -9.89 -7.31 24.85
CA GLN A 278 -9.56 -8.41 23.91
C GLN A 278 -10.56 -9.57 23.96
N HIS A 279 -11.18 -9.84 25.11
CA HIS A 279 -12.21 -10.88 25.23
C HIS A 279 -13.53 -10.52 24.53
N THR A 280 -13.76 -9.24 24.25
CA THR A 280 -14.98 -8.71 23.61
C THR A 280 -14.79 -8.48 22.11
N GLY A 281 -13.59 -8.71 21.57
CA GLY A 281 -13.25 -8.43 20.17
C GLY A 281 -13.12 -6.93 19.82
N GLN A 282 -13.23 -6.04 20.81
CA GLN A 282 -13.14 -4.60 20.60
C GLN A 282 -11.68 -4.12 20.58
N LEU A 283 -11.31 -3.39 19.53
CA LEU A 283 -10.02 -2.72 19.42
C LEU A 283 -9.99 -1.47 20.32
N ALA A 284 -8.96 -1.35 21.16
CA ALA A 284 -8.74 -0.17 22.00
C ALA A 284 -7.97 0.91 21.22
N ALA A 285 -8.41 2.17 21.32
CA ALA A 285 -7.77 3.29 20.65
C ALA A 285 -6.90 4.08 21.63
N LEU A 286 -5.61 4.26 21.33
CA LEU A 286 -4.71 5.11 22.10
C LEU A 286 -4.70 6.54 21.53
N ILE A 287 -5.23 7.51 22.27
CA ILE A 287 -5.23 8.93 21.89
C ILE A 287 -4.05 9.63 22.57
N THR A 288 -3.27 10.34 21.77
CA THR A 288 -2.03 11.01 22.19
C THR A 288 -1.90 12.33 21.45
N ARG A 289 -1.14 13.27 22.03
CA ARG A 289 -0.80 14.53 21.36
C ARG A 289 -0.12 14.29 20.00
N SER A 290 -0.40 15.16 19.04
CA SER A 290 0.06 15.04 17.64
C SER A 290 1.57 14.94 17.51
N ASP A 291 2.32 15.66 18.34
CA ASP A 291 3.79 15.64 18.41
C ASP A 291 4.37 14.29 18.87
N LEU A 292 3.56 13.46 19.52
CA LEU A 292 3.97 12.16 20.05
C LEU A 292 3.49 10.98 19.19
N GLN A 293 2.59 11.21 18.22
CA GLN A 293 1.97 10.14 17.43
C GLN A 293 3.00 9.30 16.66
N SER A 294 4.02 9.93 16.07
CA SER A 294 5.08 9.20 15.36
C SER A 294 5.92 8.36 16.32
N LYS A 295 6.42 8.96 17.41
CA LYS A 295 7.25 8.28 18.42
C LYS A 295 6.52 7.09 19.04
N ILE A 296 5.24 7.26 19.37
CA ILE A 296 4.42 6.21 19.98
C ILE A 296 4.14 5.11 18.97
N ARG A 297 3.90 5.45 17.70
CA ARG A 297 3.78 4.44 16.64
C ARG A 297 5.07 3.67 16.43
N ASP A 298 6.23 4.32 16.48
CA ASP A 298 7.53 3.64 16.36
C ASP A 298 7.78 2.71 17.54
N ILE A 299 7.43 3.13 18.76
CA ILE A 299 7.45 2.29 19.96
C ILE A 299 6.54 1.07 19.78
N VAL A 300 5.31 1.26 19.29
CA VAL A 300 4.34 0.17 19.02
C VAL A 300 4.78 -0.73 17.86
N ALA A 301 5.37 -0.19 16.79
CA ALA A 301 5.85 -0.98 15.66
C ALA A 301 7.11 -1.80 16.01
N LEU A 302 7.96 -1.29 16.91
CA LEU A 302 9.05 -2.03 17.54
C LEU A 302 8.54 -3.12 18.51
N MET A 303 7.26 -3.09 18.90
CA MET A 303 6.63 -4.07 19.79
C MET A 303 6.01 -5.28 19.06
N ASP A 304 5.76 -5.22 17.74
CA ASP A 304 5.16 -6.29 16.92
C ASP A 304 6.20 -7.26 16.29
N ARG A 305 7.48 -7.13 16.64
CA ARG A 305 8.57 -8.05 16.27
C ARG A 305 9.01 -8.88 17.47
#